data_AF-A0A3B0U6T9-F1
#
_entry.id   AF-A0A3B0U6T9-F1
#
_cell.length_a   1.000
_cell.length_b   1.000
_cell.length_c   1.000
_cell.angle_alpha   90.00
_cell.angle_beta   90.00
_cell.angle_gamma   90.00
#
_symmetry.space_group_name_H-M   'P 1'
#
loop_
_entity.id
_entity.type
_entity.pdbx_description
1 polymer ?
#
loop_
_entity_poly.entity_id
_entity_poly.type
_entity_poly.pdbx_seq_one_letter_code
_entity_poly.pdbx_strand_id
1 'polypeptide(L)'
;MQNKGAIKFFAIAFALVCLYQLSFTYVAARVKKEAKAYAENGAATRLAKQLAKGDQAKEVYYLDSISKAREKYYLDSVNNEVVYNLGIGKYTYKEVKDRELNLGLDLKGGMNVVLQVKVQDIVDALAGHSKDPVFLKAMKQASEMQASSSKDFVTLFGDAYEKIDPNARLASIFLYEFKDKGITTTSSNAEVLSVLKKETAGAVDRTFQILRTRIDRFGVAQPNIQKLATSGRILVELPGIKDPERVRKLLQGTAKLQFWETYSFSDLYTYFDAANAKLRAEETLVSDTTKSVKHKNGKAVASNKTSSQTGADTATNSLLSKIAKDTSNRQAQNASEEAYAKKNPLYAYLHPSYSQSKDGRYYPSKGSTVGFAAIKDTARVNKMLAIVKSVFPRDLTLAWMVKPNPRSPNMLALIALKASSRDGSAALGGDVISDARQDFDQNGRVTVDLQMNSQGAKVWKRITGENIGKQVAIVLDGYVYSSPVVNDQIPNGRSSISGGQMSVTEAKDLANILKAGKLPAPAKIVEEAVVGPSLGREAVKASM
;
A
#
# COMPACT_ATOMS: atom_id res chain seq x y z
N MET A 1 45.48 -3.60 38.14
CA MET A 1 44.92 -4.69 37.31
C MET A 1 43.45 -5.04 37.62
N GLN A 2 42.70 -4.21 38.37
CA GLN A 2 41.39 -4.58 38.92
C GLN A 2 40.18 -4.54 37.96
N ASN A 3 40.27 -3.91 36.77
CA ASN A 3 39.16 -3.85 35.81
C ASN A 3 39.17 -4.94 34.73
N LYS A 4 40.13 -5.88 34.74
CA LYS A 4 40.24 -6.92 33.69
C LYS A 4 39.02 -7.86 33.64
N GLY A 5 38.38 -8.14 34.79
CA GLY A 5 37.17 -8.98 34.87
C GLY A 5 35.94 -8.31 34.27
N ALA A 6 35.69 -7.04 34.64
CA ALA A 6 34.59 -6.25 34.09
C ALA A 6 34.74 -6.02 32.59
N ILE A 7 35.95 -5.69 32.11
CA ILE A 7 36.23 -5.51 30.67
C ILE A 7 35.97 -6.81 29.89
N LYS A 8 36.40 -7.96 30.40
CA LYS A 8 36.11 -9.27 29.77
C LYS A 8 34.62 -9.58 29.74
N PHE A 9 33.89 -9.30 30.82
CA PHE A 9 32.43 -9.50 30.87
C PHE A 9 31.71 -8.63 29.82
N PHE A 10 32.01 -7.33 29.76
CA PHE A 10 31.42 -6.44 28.75
C PHE A 10 31.83 -6.82 27.32
N ALA A 11 33.06 -7.26 27.10
CA ALA A 11 33.49 -7.74 25.78
C ALA A 11 32.75 -9.00 25.34
N ILE A 12 32.54 -9.97 26.25
CA ILE A 12 31.76 -11.17 25.99
C ILE A 12 30.28 -10.82 25.74
N ALA A 13 29.69 -9.96 26.57
CA ALA A 13 28.31 -9.50 26.39
C ALA A 13 28.14 -8.79 25.04
N PHE A 14 29.07 -7.91 24.68
CA PHE A 14 29.07 -7.22 23.39
C PHE A 14 29.21 -8.21 22.22
N ALA A 15 30.13 -9.19 22.31
CA ALA A 15 30.29 -10.24 21.31
C ALA A 15 29.00 -11.06 21.13
N LEU A 16 28.31 -11.41 22.23
CA LEU A 16 27.03 -12.11 22.18
C LEU A 16 25.92 -11.27 21.52
N VAL A 17 25.86 -9.96 21.79
CA VAL A 17 24.93 -9.03 21.13
C VAL A 17 25.25 -8.91 19.64
N CYS A 18 26.52 -8.83 19.26
CA CYS A 18 26.94 -8.81 17.86
C CYS A 18 26.57 -10.12 17.13
N LEU A 19 26.81 -11.27 17.75
CA LEU A 19 26.43 -12.57 17.21
C LEU A 19 24.91 -12.69 17.05
N TYR A 20 24.15 -12.23 18.05
CA TYR A 20 22.70 -12.14 17.97
C TYR A 20 22.25 -11.29 16.77
N GLN A 21 22.81 -10.09 16.58
CA GLN A 21 22.47 -9.21 15.45
C GLN A 21 22.87 -9.80 14.09
N LEU A 22 24.08 -10.37 13.98
CA LEU A 22 24.59 -11.02 12.76
C LEU A 22 23.76 -12.25 12.38
N SER A 23 23.22 -12.97 13.37
CA SER A 23 22.40 -14.15 13.12
C SER A 23 21.16 -13.85 12.28
N PHE A 24 20.52 -12.69 12.47
CA PHE A 24 19.39 -12.26 11.63
C PHE A 24 19.83 -12.04 10.18
N THR A 25 21.00 -11.45 9.96
CA THR A 25 21.56 -11.23 8.62
C THR A 25 21.86 -12.54 7.92
N TYR A 26 22.42 -13.53 8.65
CA TYR A 26 22.65 -14.87 8.13
C TYR A 26 21.35 -15.57 7.71
N VAL A 27 20.31 -15.54 8.56
CA VAL A 27 19.01 -16.14 8.24
C VAL A 27 18.34 -15.43 7.06
N ALA A 28 18.40 -14.10 7.00
CA ALA A 28 17.88 -13.34 5.87
C ALA A 28 18.56 -13.75 4.55
N ALA A 29 19.88 -13.90 4.55
CA ALA A 29 20.65 -14.38 3.40
C ALA A 29 20.30 -15.82 3.01
N ARG A 30 20.06 -16.71 3.99
CA ARG A 30 19.63 -18.10 3.74
C ARG A 30 18.30 -18.14 2.98
N VAL A 31 17.28 -17.42 3.47
CA VAL A 31 15.95 -17.37 2.83
C VAL A 31 16.03 -16.74 1.43
N LYS A 32 16.85 -15.70 1.23
CA LYS A 32 17.11 -15.12 -0.11
C LYS A 32 17.74 -16.16 -1.07
N LYS A 33 18.67 -16.98 -0.58
CA LYS A 33 19.29 -18.06 -1.37
C LYS A 33 18.27 -19.13 -1.76
N GLU A 34 17.40 -19.51 -0.84
CA GLU A 34 16.28 -20.43 -1.11
C GLU A 34 15.31 -19.86 -2.16
N ALA A 35 14.98 -18.57 -2.06
CA ALA A 35 14.13 -17.88 -3.03
C ALA A 35 14.74 -17.88 -4.44
N LYS A 36 16.04 -17.63 -4.54
CA LYS A 36 16.77 -17.67 -5.81
C LYS A 36 16.80 -19.07 -6.41
N ALA A 37 17.04 -20.09 -5.59
CA ALA A 37 16.99 -21.49 -6.03
C ALA A 37 15.58 -21.90 -6.49
N TYR A 38 14.52 -21.42 -5.81
CA TYR A 38 13.15 -21.61 -6.24
C TYR A 38 12.84 -20.94 -7.59
N ALA A 39 13.41 -19.75 -7.82
CA ALA A 39 13.23 -18.96 -9.02
C ALA A 39 13.94 -19.56 -10.24
N GLU A 40 15.20 -19.94 -10.07
CA GLU A 40 16.11 -20.44 -11.13
C GLU A 40 16.00 -21.97 -11.28
N ASN A 41 14.78 -22.48 -11.44
CA ASN A 41 14.56 -23.92 -11.62
C ASN A 41 14.24 -24.29 -13.07
N GLY A 42 14.35 -25.58 -13.39
CA GLY A 42 14.13 -26.09 -14.75
C GLY A 42 12.73 -25.84 -15.33
N ALA A 43 11.73 -25.47 -14.51
CA ALA A 43 10.43 -25.02 -15.03
C ALA A 43 10.48 -23.58 -15.55
N ALA A 44 11.22 -22.68 -14.88
CA ALA A 44 11.44 -21.32 -15.36
C ALA A 44 12.22 -21.30 -16.68
N THR A 45 13.28 -22.10 -16.79
CA THR A 45 14.09 -22.22 -18.01
C THR A 45 13.28 -22.75 -19.20
N ARG A 46 12.42 -23.75 -18.98
CA ARG A 46 11.55 -24.29 -20.05
C ARG A 46 10.52 -23.26 -20.53
N LEU A 47 9.91 -22.52 -19.61
CA LEU A 47 8.95 -21.47 -19.96
C LEU A 47 9.62 -20.33 -20.74
N ALA A 48 10.81 -19.90 -20.32
CA ALA A 48 11.60 -18.90 -21.02
C ALA A 48 11.92 -19.32 -22.46
N LYS A 49 12.37 -20.58 -22.65
CA LYS A 49 12.62 -21.16 -23.99
C LYS A 49 11.37 -21.16 -24.86
N GLN A 50 10.22 -21.51 -24.29
CA GLN A 50 8.95 -21.55 -25.00
C GLN A 50 8.52 -20.14 -25.46
N LEU A 51 8.65 -19.13 -24.60
CA LEU A 51 8.31 -17.74 -24.94
C LEU A 51 9.29 -17.13 -25.94
N ALA A 52 10.56 -17.51 -25.86
CA ALA A 52 11.62 -17.04 -26.73
C ALA A 52 11.53 -17.55 -28.17
N LYS A 53 10.80 -18.66 -28.41
CA LYS A 53 10.66 -19.29 -29.73
C LYS A 53 12.00 -19.50 -30.46
N GLY A 54 13.06 -19.85 -29.71
CA GLY A 54 14.40 -20.12 -30.25
C GLY A 54 15.37 -18.93 -30.31
N ASP A 55 14.92 -17.72 -29.95
CA ASP A 55 15.78 -16.53 -29.87
C ASP A 55 16.53 -16.48 -28.52
N GLN A 56 17.85 -16.63 -28.55
CA GLN A 56 18.68 -16.69 -27.33
C GLN A 56 18.64 -15.39 -26.49
N ALA A 57 18.57 -14.22 -27.14
CA ALA A 57 18.51 -12.95 -26.41
C ALA A 57 17.17 -12.81 -25.67
N LYS A 58 16.08 -13.23 -26.32
CA LYS A 58 14.75 -13.27 -25.68
C LYS A 58 14.67 -14.34 -24.60
N GLU A 59 15.34 -15.48 -24.76
CA GLU A 59 15.39 -16.53 -23.74
C GLU A 59 16.00 -16.00 -22.44
N VAL A 60 17.15 -15.33 -22.54
CA VAL A 60 17.81 -14.72 -21.37
C VAL A 60 16.91 -13.66 -20.72
N TYR A 61 16.30 -12.80 -21.53
CA TYR A 61 15.37 -11.77 -21.04
C TYR A 61 14.14 -12.36 -20.32
N TYR A 62 13.48 -13.34 -20.94
CA TYR A 62 12.32 -14.00 -20.34
C TYR A 62 12.71 -14.79 -19.09
N LEU A 63 13.86 -15.46 -19.09
CA LEU A 63 14.35 -16.19 -17.93
C LEU A 63 14.61 -15.26 -16.75
N ASP A 64 15.24 -14.10 -16.98
CA ASP A 64 15.44 -13.08 -15.95
C ASP A 64 14.10 -12.56 -15.42
N SER A 65 13.17 -12.20 -16.30
CA SER A 65 11.84 -11.70 -15.92
C SER A 65 11.03 -12.73 -15.11
N ILE A 66 10.99 -13.98 -15.58
CA ILE A 66 10.30 -15.10 -14.90
C ILE A 66 10.97 -15.38 -13.55
N SER A 67 12.30 -15.44 -13.51
CA SER A 67 13.03 -15.73 -12.27
C SER A 67 12.78 -14.61 -11.24
N LYS A 68 12.84 -13.34 -11.63
CA LYS A 68 12.49 -12.21 -10.74
C LYS A 68 11.06 -12.29 -10.21
N ALA A 69 10.10 -12.63 -11.06
CA ALA A 69 8.70 -12.78 -10.65
C ALA A 69 8.51 -13.94 -9.67
N ARG A 70 9.17 -15.08 -9.91
CA ARG A 70 9.12 -16.27 -9.04
C ARG A 70 9.85 -16.08 -7.72
N GLU A 71 11.01 -15.44 -7.73
CA GLU A 71 11.77 -15.11 -6.52
C GLU A 71 10.93 -14.20 -5.63
N LYS A 72 10.32 -13.17 -6.22
CA LYS A 72 9.39 -12.30 -5.52
C LYS A 72 8.22 -13.07 -4.93
N TYR A 73 7.58 -13.94 -5.71
CA TYR A 73 6.47 -14.76 -5.23
C TYR A 73 6.88 -15.63 -4.02
N TYR A 74 8.07 -16.22 -4.04
CA TYR A 74 8.60 -16.98 -2.89
C TYR A 74 8.78 -16.07 -1.67
N LEU A 75 9.47 -14.94 -1.83
CA LEU A 75 9.73 -14.00 -0.74
C LEU A 75 8.43 -13.46 -0.13
N ASP A 76 7.44 -13.11 -0.97
CA ASP A 76 6.11 -12.68 -0.53
C ASP A 76 5.38 -13.82 0.22
N SER A 77 5.59 -15.08 -0.17
CA SER A 77 4.97 -16.24 0.48
C SER A 77 5.57 -16.57 1.85
N VAL A 78 6.85 -16.30 2.07
CA VAL A 78 7.53 -16.57 3.35
C VAL A 78 7.60 -15.33 4.25
N ASN A 79 7.15 -14.17 3.76
CA ASN A 79 7.34 -12.88 4.43
C ASN A 79 6.84 -12.86 5.87
N ASN A 80 5.72 -13.52 6.14
CA ASN A 80 5.11 -13.58 7.46
C ASN A 80 5.23 -14.98 8.10
N GLU A 81 5.97 -15.89 7.46
CA GLU A 81 6.23 -17.22 8.01
C GLU A 81 7.39 -17.15 9.00
N VAL A 82 7.33 -17.94 10.07
CA VAL A 82 8.42 -18.04 11.05
C VAL A 82 9.59 -18.77 10.40
N VAL A 83 10.66 -18.03 10.12
CA VAL A 83 11.89 -18.57 9.52
C VAL A 83 13.05 -18.67 10.51
N TYR A 84 12.91 -18.06 11.70
CA TYR A 84 13.92 -18.08 12.74
C TYR A 84 13.33 -18.32 14.12
N ASN A 85 13.83 -19.32 14.82
CA ASN A 85 13.41 -19.67 16.17
C ASN A 85 14.66 -19.79 17.06
N LEU A 86 14.76 -18.89 18.04
CA LEU A 86 15.90 -18.81 18.97
C LEU A 86 15.58 -19.41 20.35
N GLY A 87 14.43 -20.06 20.52
CA GLY A 87 13.96 -20.58 21.82
C GLY A 87 13.42 -19.48 22.75
N ILE A 88 14.04 -18.30 22.76
CA ILE A 88 13.58 -17.09 23.48
C ILE A 88 12.57 -16.24 22.69
N GLY A 89 12.37 -16.55 21.41
CA GLY A 89 11.48 -15.81 20.52
C GLY A 89 11.43 -16.43 19.13
N LYS A 90 10.28 -16.28 18.47
CA LYS A 90 10.05 -16.68 17.07
C LYS A 90 9.97 -15.43 16.21
N TYR A 91 10.67 -15.43 15.09
CA TYR A 91 10.73 -14.30 14.18
C TYR A 91 10.32 -14.74 12.78
N THR A 92 9.41 -13.96 12.19
CA THR A 92 8.98 -14.06 10.80
C THR A 92 10.07 -13.55 9.86
N TYR A 93 9.99 -13.89 8.56
CA TYR A 93 10.96 -13.37 7.60
C TYR A 93 10.99 -11.84 7.56
N LYS A 94 9.83 -11.19 7.68
CA LYS A 94 9.70 -9.73 7.77
C LYS A 94 10.47 -9.18 8.96
N GLU A 95 10.26 -9.73 10.16
CA GLU A 95 10.97 -9.29 11.37
C GLU A 95 12.47 -9.57 11.29
N VAL A 96 12.87 -10.68 10.67
CA VAL A 96 14.27 -11.00 10.41
C VAL A 96 14.88 -9.99 9.43
N LYS A 97 14.15 -9.57 8.41
CA LYS A 97 14.57 -8.56 7.43
C LYS A 97 14.67 -7.17 8.06
N ASP A 98 13.75 -6.82 8.94
CA ASP A 98 13.75 -5.55 9.69
C ASP A 98 14.93 -5.46 10.67
N ARG A 99 15.44 -6.62 11.14
CA ARG A 99 16.63 -6.75 12.00
C ARG A 99 17.92 -7.10 11.23
N GLU A 100 17.84 -7.30 9.92
CA GLU A 100 19.02 -7.50 9.06
C GLU A 100 19.93 -6.28 9.17
N LEU A 101 21.25 -6.49 9.09
CA LEU A 101 22.20 -5.39 9.08
C LEU A 101 21.94 -4.48 7.87
N ASN A 102 21.85 -3.18 8.14
CA ASN A 102 21.67 -2.19 7.10
C ASN A 102 23.01 -2.01 6.38
N LEU A 103 23.15 -2.64 5.22
CA LEU A 103 24.35 -2.55 4.41
C LEU A 103 24.37 -1.26 3.54
N GLY A 104 23.34 -0.41 3.65
CA GLY A 104 23.24 0.81 2.86
C GLY A 104 23.05 0.55 1.36
N LEU A 105 22.99 1.64 0.60
CA LEU A 105 22.82 1.61 -0.85
C LEU A 105 24.05 1.02 -1.56
N ASP A 106 25.24 1.34 -1.08
CA ASP A 106 26.51 0.97 -1.73
C ASP A 106 26.71 -0.54 -1.79
N LEU A 107 26.29 -1.26 -0.76
CA LEU A 107 26.52 -2.70 -0.64
C LEU A 107 25.32 -3.55 -1.10
N LYS A 108 24.07 -3.10 -0.86
CA LYS A 108 22.85 -3.82 -1.31
C LYS A 108 22.43 -3.44 -2.75
N GLY A 109 22.97 -2.35 -3.31
CA GLY A 109 22.38 -1.69 -4.47
C GLY A 109 20.98 -1.14 -4.15
N GLY A 110 20.38 -0.40 -5.07
CA GLY A 110 19.03 0.16 -4.89
C GLY A 110 18.83 1.47 -5.62
N MET A 111 18.03 2.35 -5.03
CA MET A 111 17.69 3.64 -5.62
C MET A 111 17.84 4.77 -4.60
N ASN A 112 18.55 5.82 -5.00
CA ASN A 112 18.60 7.11 -4.30
C ASN A 112 17.76 8.12 -5.08
N VAL A 113 16.87 8.82 -4.40
CA VAL A 113 15.95 9.80 -4.99
C VAL A 113 15.91 11.05 -4.15
N VAL A 114 16.11 12.20 -4.78
CA VAL A 114 15.80 13.49 -4.18
C VAL A 114 14.47 13.97 -4.76
N LEU A 115 13.48 14.06 -3.87
CA LEU A 115 12.14 14.58 -4.17
C LEU A 115 12.08 16.05 -3.77
N GLN A 116 11.50 16.91 -4.60
CA GLN A 116 11.20 18.30 -4.26
C GLN A 116 9.69 18.49 -4.16
N VAL A 117 9.25 19.02 -3.02
CA VAL A 117 7.88 19.49 -2.82
C VAL A 117 7.79 20.90 -3.38
N LYS A 118 6.88 21.13 -4.33
CA LYS A 118 6.68 22.45 -4.93
C LYS A 118 5.93 23.37 -3.98
N VAL A 119 6.68 24.14 -3.19
CA VAL A 119 6.11 25.16 -2.29
C VAL A 119 5.29 26.20 -3.06
N GLN A 120 5.70 26.53 -4.29
CA GLN A 120 4.96 27.39 -5.19
C GLN A 120 3.50 26.93 -5.40
N ASP A 121 3.30 25.65 -5.69
CA ASP A 121 1.96 25.09 -5.94
C ASP A 121 1.10 25.15 -4.67
N ILE A 122 1.72 25.02 -3.48
CA ILE A 122 1.02 25.16 -2.19
C ILE A 122 0.58 26.62 -1.98
N VAL A 123 1.46 27.59 -2.23
CA VAL A 123 1.14 29.01 -2.09
C VAL A 123 0.04 29.43 -3.06
N ASP A 124 0.09 28.97 -4.32
CA ASP A 124 -0.95 29.22 -5.33
C ASP A 124 -2.31 28.64 -4.92
N ALA A 125 -2.33 27.40 -4.43
CA ALA A 125 -3.55 26.77 -3.94
C ALA A 125 -4.12 27.46 -2.70
N LEU A 126 -3.27 27.89 -1.75
CA LEU A 126 -3.69 28.66 -0.57
C LEU A 126 -4.22 30.05 -0.92
N ALA A 127 -3.75 30.63 -2.03
CA ALA A 127 -4.26 31.87 -2.59
C ALA A 127 -5.56 31.71 -3.38
N GLY A 128 -6.14 30.50 -3.42
CA GLY A 128 -7.34 30.20 -4.21
C GLY A 128 -7.11 30.34 -5.72
N HIS A 129 -5.90 30.07 -6.20
CA HIS A 129 -5.49 30.29 -7.59
C HIS A 129 -5.69 31.73 -8.07
N SER A 130 -5.36 32.69 -7.19
CA SER A 130 -5.49 34.13 -7.43
C SER A 130 -4.95 34.55 -8.79
N LYS A 131 -5.69 35.43 -9.46
CA LYS A 131 -5.30 36.05 -10.74
C LYS A 131 -4.71 37.44 -10.56
N ASP A 132 -4.42 37.83 -9.32
CA ASP A 132 -3.81 39.12 -9.02
C ASP A 132 -2.45 39.26 -9.75
N PRO A 133 -2.24 40.33 -10.56
CA PRO A 133 -1.02 40.49 -11.34
C PRO A 133 0.25 40.62 -10.49
N VAL A 134 0.15 41.28 -9.32
CA VAL A 134 1.29 41.46 -8.40
C VAL A 134 1.69 40.11 -7.82
N PHE A 135 0.71 39.32 -7.37
CA PHE A 135 0.90 37.96 -6.88
C PHE A 135 1.57 37.06 -7.92
N LEU A 136 1.03 36.99 -9.14
CA LEU A 136 1.58 36.13 -10.20
C LEU A 136 3.02 36.53 -10.56
N LYS A 137 3.31 37.84 -10.62
CA LYS A 137 4.66 38.35 -10.89
C LYS A 137 5.62 38.04 -9.73
N ALA A 138 5.17 38.20 -8.48
CA ALA A 138 5.95 37.88 -7.29
C ALA A 138 6.27 36.38 -7.21
N MET A 139 5.29 35.52 -7.51
CA MET A 139 5.47 34.06 -7.56
C MET A 139 6.52 33.64 -8.60
N LYS A 140 6.48 34.27 -9.78
CA LYS A 140 7.48 34.02 -10.84
C LYS A 140 8.88 34.48 -10.42
N GLN A 141 9.01 35.72 -9.92
CA GLN A 141 10.30 36.25 -9.46
C GLN A 141 10.89 35.44 -8.30
N ALA A 142 10.06 35.01 -7.35
CA ALA A 142 10.50 34.18 -6.24
C ALA A 142 11.04 32.82 -6.72
N SER A 143 10.40 32.23 -7.73
CA SER A 143 10.85 30.96 -8.33
C SER A 143 12.19 31.12 -9.04
N GLU A 144 12.39 32.21 -9.78
CA GLU A 144 13.66 32.54 -10.43
C GLU A 144 14.77 32.79 -9.41
N MET A 145 14.48 33.56 -8.35
CA MET A 145 15.42 33.83 -7.26
C MET A 145 15.80 32.58 -6.46
N GLN A 146 14.91 31.58 -6.38
CA GLN A 146 15.17 30.34 -5.65
C GLN A 146 16.29 29.50 -6.29
N ALA A 147 16.57 29.68 -7.59
CA ALA A 147 17.64 28.95 -8.27
C ALA A 147 19.04 29.35 -7.79
N SER A 148 19.21 30.60 -7.33
CA SER A 148 20.50 31.17 -6.92
C SER A 148 20.53 31.59 -5.45
N SER A 149 19.48 31.32 -4.68
CA SER A 149 19.35 31.73 -3.27
C SER A 149 19.23 30.53 -2.34
N SER A 150 19.78 30.66 -1.13
CA SER A 150 19.59 29.72 -0.02
C SER A 150 18.35 30.03 0.83
N LYS A 151 17.65 31.15 0.58
CA LYS A 151 16.42 31.51 1.31
C LYS A 151 15.25 30.60 0.92
N ASP A 152 14.30 30.45 1.83
CA ASP A 152 13.06 29.72 1.55
C ASP A 152 12.16 30.49 0.56
N PHE A 153 11.36 29.75 -0.21
CA PHE A 153 10.49 30.31 -1.24
C PHE A 153 9.50 31.35 -0.69
N VAL A 154 8.95 31.16 0.51
CA VAL A 154 7.96 32.09 1.07
C VAL A 154 8.61 33.43 1.42
N THR A 155 9.84 33.41 1.95
CA THR A 155 10.63 34.64 2.14
C THR A 155 10.93 35.32 0.81
N LEU A 156 11.38 34.57 -0.20
CA LEU A 156 11.66 35.13 -1.54
C LEU A 156 10.41 35.73 -2.19
N PHE A 157 9.25 35.08 -1.99
CA PHE A 157 7.95 35.57 -2.41
C PHE A 157 7.55 36.86 -1.70
N GLY A 158 7.71 36.94 -0.37
CA GLY A 158 7.49 38.17 0.39
C GLY A 158 8.37 39.32 -0.10
N ASP A 159 9.68 39.07 -0.23
CA ASP A 159 10.67 40.05 -0.72
C ASP A 159 10.30 40.54 -2.13
N ALA A 160 9.86 39.65 -3.03
CA ALA A 160 9.45 40.00 -4.39
C ALA A 160 8.13 40.78 -4.41
N TYR A 161 7.15 40.37 -3.62
CA TYR A 161 5.83 41.00 -3.54
C TYR A 161 5.94 42.47 -3.08
N GLU A 162 6.71 42.71 -2.03
CA GLU A 162 6.96 44.06 -1.50
C GLU A 162 7.74 44.96 -2.49
N LYS A 163 8.67 44.38 -3.26
CA LYS A 163 9.40 45.11 -4.31
C LYS A 163 8.53 45.48 -5.51
N ILE A 164 7.56 44.64 -5.88
CA ILE A 164 6.68 44.91 -7.02
C ILE A 164 5.69 46.02 -6.68
N ASP A 165 5.05 45.93 -5.50
CA ASP A 165 4.14 46.96 -5.01
C ASP A 165 4.18 47.02 -3.47
N PRO A 166 4.84 48.04 -2.89
CA PRO A 166 4.91 48.22 -1.44
C PRO A 166 3.55 48.45 -0.77
N ASN A 167 2.53 48.89 -1.51
CA ASN A 167 1.19 49.16 -0.97
C ASN A 167 0.25 47.95 -1.06
N ALA A 168 0.64 46.90 -1.79
CA ALA A 168 -0.19 45.72 -1.97
C ALA A 168 -0.31 44.91 -0.67
N ARG A 169 -1.52 44.40 -0.40
CA ARG A 169 -1.83 43.67 0.84
C ARG A 169 -2.09 42.19 0.57
N LEU A 170 -1.20 41.32 1.04
CA LEU A 170 -1.35 39.86 0.98
C LEU A 170 -2.63 39.40 1.71
N ALA A 171 -3.07 40.13 2.73
CA ALA A 171 -4.31 39.83 3.44
C ALA A 171 -5.51 39.73 2.48
N SER A 172 -5.58 40.58 1.44
CA SER A 172 -6.69 40.53 0.46
C SER A 172 -6.77 39.22 -0.33
N ILE A 173 -5.64 38.54 -0.52
CA ILE A 173 -5.53 37.29 -1.27
C ILE A 173 -5.80 36.09 -0.36
N PHE A 174 -5.24 36.09 0.85
CA PHE A 174 -5.26 34.93 1.75
C PHE A 174 -6.36 34.99 2.82
N LEU A 175 -7.15 36.07 2.92
CA LEU A 175 -8.14 36.27 3.98
C LEU A 175 -9.08 35.08 4.16
N TYR A 176 -9.63 34.55 3.06
CA TYR A 176 -10.61 33.46 3.13
C TYR A 176 -10.00 32.18 3.72
N GLU A 177 -8.81 31.82 3.26
CA GLU A 177 -8.13 30.59 3.67
C GLU A 177 -7.51 30.70 5.08
N PHE A 178 -7.15 31.91 5.52
CA PHE A 178 -6.50 32.15 6.82
C PHE A 178 -7.40 32.85 7.85
N LYS A 179 -8.70 32.99 7.60
CA LYS A 179 -9.67 33.59 8.54
C LYS A 179 -9.64 32.89 9.89
N ASP A 180 -9.68 31.56 9.89
CA ASP A 180 -9.65 30.74 11.11
C ASP A 180 -8.25 30.66 11.76
N LYS A 181 -7.26 31.29 11.12
CA LYS A 181 -5.85 31.39 11.57
C LYS A 181 -5.50 32.80 12.06
N GLY A 182 -6.50 33.66 12.26
CA GLY A 182 -6.34 35.00 12.83
C GLY A 182 -5.99 36.09 11.82
N ILE A 183 -5.99 35.80 10.52
CA ILE A 183 -5.79 36.82 9.49
C ILE A 183 -7.10 37.59 9.26
N THR A 184 -7.00 38.91 9.29
CA THR A 184 -8.10 39.86 9.06
C THR A 184 -7.77 40.78 7.88
N THR A 185 -8.72 41.64 7.49
CA THR A 185 -8.52 42.63 6.41
C THR A 185 -7.45 43.67 6.74
N THR A 186 -7.05 43.81 8.00
CA THR A 186 -6.05 44.76 8.48
C THR A 186 -4.72 44.10 8.80
N SER A 187 -4.60 42.77 8.67
CA SER A 187 -3.34 42.07 8.92
C SER A 187 -2.23 42.56 7.99
N SER A 188 -1.03 42.66 8.56
CA SER A 188 0.18 43.03 7.83
C SER A 188 0.66 41.91 6.91
N ASN A 189 1.47 42.26 5.89
CA ASN A 189 2.10 41.27 5.02
C ASN A 189 3.00 40.31 5.82
N ALA A 190 3.67 40.78 6.88
CA ALA A 190 4.50 39.95 7.74
C ALA A 190 3.70 38.88 8.49
N GLU A 191 2.52 39.22 9.02
CA GLU A 191 1.63 38.25 9.67
C GLU A 191 1.14 37.18 8.69
N VAL A 192 0.74 37.58 7.49
CA VAL A 192 0.30 36.65 6.44
C VAL A 192 1.45 35.73 6.01
N LEU A 193 2.67 36.25 5.83
CA LEU A 193 3.85 35.46 5.50
C LEU A 193 4.22 34.47 6.60
N SER A 194 4.04 34.84 7.87
CA SER A 194 4.26 33.93 9.02
C SER A 194 3.30 32.74 9.00
N VAL A 195 2.01 33.00 8.79
CA VAL A 195 1.00 31.94 8.62
C VAL A 195 1.31 31.10 7.39
N LEU A 196 1.66 31.72 6.27
CA LEU A 196 2.01 31.03 5.03
C LEU A 196 3.24 30.12 5.18
N LYS A 197 4.27 30.55 5.92
CA LYS A 197 5.45 29.72 6.28
C LYS A 197 5.05 28.50 7.11
N LYS A 198 4.17 28.68 8.09
CA LYS A 198 3.68 27.57 8.92
C LYS A 198 2.88 26.55 8.10
N GLU A 199 2.02 27.04 7.21
CA GLU A 199 1.20 26.17 6.36
C GLU A 199 2.00 25.42 5.30
N THR A 200 2.97 26.09 4.68
CA THR A 200 3.86 25.47 3.69
C THR A 200 4.80 24.44 4.33
N ALA A 201 5.39 24.75 5.49
CA ALA A 201 6.17 23.77 6.26
C ALA A 201 5.34 22.55 6.67
N GLY A 202 4.11 22.78 7.17
CA GLY A 202 3.17 21.71 7.49
C GLY A 202 2.82 20.85 6.26
N ALA A 203 2.69 21.44 5.08
CA ALA A 203 2.43 20.68 3.84
C ALA A 203 3.62 19.80 3.42
N VAL A 204 4.85 20.28 3.60
CA VAL A 204 6.07 19.48 3.38
C VAL A 204 6.14 18.31 4.36
N ASP A 205 5.87 18.55 5.64
CA ASP A 205 5.85 17.50 6.67
C ASP A 205 4.80 16.42 6.38
N ARG A 206 3.62 16.83 5.93
CA ARG A 206 2.56 15.90 5.51
C ARG A 206 3.00 15.06 4.32
N THR A 207 3.62 15.69 3.31
CA THR A 207 4.16 14.99 2.14
C THR A 207 5.24 13.97 2.54
N PHE A 208 6.11 14.33 3.49
CA PHE A 208 7.09 13.42 4.06
C PHE A 208 6.46 12.18 4.70
N GLN A 209 5.40 12.34 5.51
CA GLN A 209 4.71 11.19 6.12
C GLN A 209 4.01 10.29 5.10
N ILE A 210 3.42 10.89 4.05
CA ILE A 210 2.83 10.13 2.95
C ILE A 210 3.90 9.29 2.25
N LEU A 211 5.04 9.90 1.89
CA LEU A 211 6.13 9.18 1.23
C LEU A 211 6.63 8.02 2.09
N ARG A 212 6.82 8.25 3.39
CA ARG A 212 7.17 7.19 4.35
C ARG A 212 6.19 6.02 4.31
N THR A 213 4.89 6.30 4.43
CA THR A 213 3.87 5.25 4.45
C THR A 213 3.82 4.46 3.13
N ARG A 214 4.02 5.15 2.00
CA ARG A 214 4.09 4.48 0.69
C ARG A 214 5.32 3.58 0.56
N ILE A 215 6.47 4.03 1.04
CA ILE A 215 7.71 3.28 1.01
C ILE A 215 7.61 2.03 1.90
N ASP A 216 7.03 2.16 3.09
CA ASP A 216 6.79 1.03 4.01
C ASP A 216 5.94 -0.05 3.32
N ARG A 217 4.93 0.34 2.54
CA ARG A 217 4.10 -0.59 1.74
C ARG A 217 4.89 -1.30 0.65
N PHE A 218 5.93 -0.69 0.10
CA PHE A 218 6.75 -1.33 -0.91
C PHE A 218 7.59 -2.49 -0.33
N GLY A 219 7.69 -2.60 1.01
CA GLY A 219 8.40 -3.70 1.65
C GLY A 219 9.92 -3.59 1.54
N VAL A 220 10.42 -2.34 1.39
CA VAL A 220 11.84 -2.03 1.43
C VAL A 220 12.32 -2.26 2.86
N ALA A 221 13.41 -3.00 3.02
CA ALA A 221 14.03 -3.13 4.33
C ALA A 221 14.76 -1.83 4.66
N GLN A 222 14.35 -1.18 5.74
CA GLN A 222 15.06 -0.05 6.35
C GLN A 222 15.33 1.11 5.36
N PRO A 223 14.28 1.75 4.81
CA PRO A 223 14.46 2.94 3.99
C PRO A 223 15.08 4.08 4.80
N ASN A 224 15.99 4.86 4.21
CA ASN A 224 16.47 6.12 4.80
C ASN A 224 15.71 7.28 4.15
N ILE A 225 14.94 8.01 4.94
CA ILE A 225 14.11 9.12 4.46
C ILE A 225 14.45 10.34 5.31
N GLN A 226 15.00 11.38 4.68
CA GLN A 226 15.46 12.58 5.37
C GLN A 226 14.90 13.83 4.71
N LYS A 227 14.45 14.79 5.52
CA LYS A 227 14.11 16.13 5.05
C LYS A 227 15.40 16.95 4.96
N LEU A 228 15.67 17.53 3.79
CA LEU A 228 16.81 18.43 3.60
C LEU A 228 16.39 19.83 4.09
N ALA A 229 17.14 20.38 5.05
CA ALA A 229 16.71 21.48 5.92
C ALA A 229 16.28 22.79 5.22
N THR A 230 16.75 23.05 3.99
CA THR A 230 16.64 24.39 3.37
C THR A 230 15.78 24.47 2.11
N SER A 231 15.33 23.35 1.53
CA SER A 231 14.85 23.36 0.13
C SER A 231 13.49 22.70 -0.12
N GLY A 232 12.77 22.28 0.92
CA GLY A 232 11.55 21.47 0.73
C GLY A 232 11.84 20.18 -0.03
N ARG A 233 13.10 19.71 0.02
CA ARG A 233 13.56 18.48 -0.59
C ARG A 233 13.57 17.35 0.43
N ILE A 234 13.30 16.14 -0.05
CA ILE A 234 13.24 14.92 0.72
C ILE A 234 14.19 13.93 0.04
N LEU A 235 15.26 13.56 0.73
CA LEU A 235 16.17 12.51 0.32
C LEU A 235 15.55 11.16 0.70
N VAL A 236 15.52 10.24 -0.25
CA VAL A 236 14.96 8.91 -0.09
C VAL A 236 15.95 7.89 -0.64
N GLU A 237 16.49 7.06 0.23
CA GLU A 237 17.37 5.96 -0.14
C GLU A 237 16.66 4.63 0.14
N LEU A 238 16.58 3.80 -0.89
CA LEU A 238 15.84 2.54 -0.88
C LEU A 238 16.79 1.41 -1.26
N PRO A 239 17.40 0.75 -0.26
CA PRO A 239 18.29 -0.38 -0.49
C PRO A 239 17.51 -1.62 -0.98
N GLY A 240 18.11 -2.38 -1.91
CA GLY A 240 17.60 -3.66 -2.38
C GLY A 240 16.37 -3.55 -3.30
N ILE A 241 16.09 -2.38 -3.89
CA ILE A 241 15.05 -2.20 -4.89
C ILE A 241 15.42 -2.95 -6.18
N LYS A 242 14.51 -3.80 -6.66
CA LYS A 242 14.65 -4.53 -7.93
C LYS A 242 13.88 -3.90 -9.10
N ASP A 243 12.93 -3.00 -8.81
CA ASP A 243 12.02 -2.38 -9.78
C ASP A 243 11.93 -0.87 -9.53
N PRO A 244 12.86 -0.07 -10.08
CA PRO A 244 12.89 1.39 -9.90
C PRO A 244 11.64 2.10 -10.45
N GLU A 245 11.10 1.63 -11.59
CA GLU A 245 9.92 2.22 -12.24
C GLU A 245 8.69 2.22 -11.33
N ARG A 246 8.45 1.09 -10.67
CA ARG A 246 7.33 0.95 -9.74
C ARG A 246 7.50 1.86 -8.53
N VAL A 247 8.74 2.03 -8.05
CA VAL A 247 9.03 2.94 -6.95
C VAL A 247 8.84 4.39 -7.39
N ARG A 248 9.29 4.76 -8.59
CA ARG A 248 9.07 6.10 -9.16
C ARG A 248 7.59 6.47 -9.16
N LYS A 249 6.74 5.58 -9.70
CA LYS A 249 5.28 5.76 -9.72
C LYS A 249 4.69 5.91 -8.32
N LEU A 250 5.25 5.20 -7.34
CA LEU A 250 4.81 5.25 -5.96
C LEU A 250 5.23 6.57 -5.27
N LEU A 251 6.47 7.01 -5.45
CA LEU A 251 6.97 8.26 -4.86
C LEU A 251 6.29 9.49 -5.45
N GLN A 252 5.97 9.49 -6.75
CA GLN A 252 5.32 10.61 -7.44
C GLN A 252 3.80 10.68 -7.27
N GLY A 253 3.18 9.74 -6.55
CA GLY A 253 1.73 9.75 -6.34
C GLY A 253 1.23 11.04 -5.67
N THR A 254 0.03 11.49 -6.00
CA THR A 254 -0.52 12.76 -5.51
C THR A 254 -1.22 12.68 -4.15
N ALA A 255 -1.27 11.53 -3.47
CA ALA A 255 -1.85 11.40 -2.12
C ALA A 255 -3.33 11.77 -2.08
N LYS A 256 -4.09 11.31 -3.08
CA LYS A 256 -5.50 11.65 -3.18
C LYS A 256 -6.29 10.88 -2.13
N LEU A 257 -6.68 11.60 -1.07
CA LEU A 257 -7.65 11.13 -0.10
C LEU A 257 -9.05 11.22 -0.71
N GLN A 258 -9.81 10.14 -0.54
CA GLN A 258 -11.15 10.00 -1.10
C GLN A 258 -12.05 9.23 -0.13
N PHE A 259 -13.31 9.62 -0.04
CA PHE A 259 -14.35 8.88 0.67
C PHE A 259 -15.31 8.29 -0.34
N TRP A 260 -15.49 6.98 -0.27
CA TRP A 260 -16.28 6.20 -1.20
C TRP A 260 -17.45 5.54 -0.49
N GLU A 261 -18.62 5.59 -1.12
CA GLU A 261 -19.68 4.64 -0.79
C GLU A 261 -19.23 3.22 -1.15
N THR A 262 -19.85 2.21 -0.56
CA THR A 262 -19.48 0.81 -0.81
C THR A 262 -20.66 -0.01 -1.26
N TYR A 263 -20.38 -1.01 -2.09
CA TYR A 263 -21.32 -2.09 -2.37
C TYR A 263 -21.26 -3.11 -1.25
N SER A 264 -22.35 -3.80 -0.99
CA SER A 264 -22.32 -5.02 -0.18
C SER A 264 -21.92 -6.22 -1.04
N PHE A 265 -21.19 -7.19 -0.51
CA PHE A 265 -20.92 -8.42 -1.23
C PHE A 265 -22.21 -9.20 -1.56
N SER A 266 -23.26 -9.08 -0.72
CA SER A 266 -24.58 -9.64 -1.02
C SER A 266 -25.20 -9.09 -2.32
N ASP A 267 -24.82 -7.89 -2.73
CA ASP A 267 -25.33 -7.26 -3.95
C ASP A 267 -24.48 -7.63 -5.17
N LEU A 268 -23.26 -8.14 -4.94
CA LEU A 268 -22.26 -8.37 -5.98
C LEU A 268 -21.94 -9.84 -6.26
N TYR A 269 -22.33 -10.78 -5.39
CA TYR A 269 -21.86 -12.17 -5.48
C TYR A 269 -22.17 -12.83 -6.84
N THR A 270 -23.32 -12.53 -7.45
CA THR A 270 -23.70 -13.05 -8.77
C THR A 270 -22.77 -12.58 -9.89
N TYR A 271 -22.27 -11.35 -9.80
CA TYR A 271 -21.27 -10.83 -10.74
C TYR A 271 -19.92 -11.51 -10.57
N PHE A 272 -19.52 -11.83 -9.33
CA PHE A 272 -18.31 -12.60 -9.06
C PHE A 272 -18.43 -14.05 -9.56
N ASP A 273 -19.61 -14.67 -9.45
CA ASP A 273 -19.88 -15.99 -10.00
C ASP A 273 -19.80 -15.99 -11.54
N ALA A 274 -20.39 -14.99 -12.18
CA ALA A 274 -20.31 -14.78 -13.62
C ALA A 274 -18.87 -14.51 -14.09
N ALA A 275 -18.10 -13.72 -13.34
CA ALA A 275 -16.69 -13.46 -13.59
C ALA A 275 -15.85 -14.74 -13.50
N ASN A 276 -16.03 -15.54 -12.45
CA ASN A 276 -15.35 -16.82 -12.29
C ASN A 276 -15.71 -17.81 -13.42
N ALA A 277 -16.98 -17.82 -13.85
CA ALA A 277 -17.43 -18.63 -14.99
C ALA A 277 -16.84 -18.17 -16.32
N LYS A 278 -16.76 -16.85 -16.56
CA LYS A 278 -16.15 -16.28 -17.77
C LYS A 278 -14.66 -16.62 -17.88
N LEU A 279 -13.92 -16.50 -16.78
CA LEU A 279 -12.50 -16.89 -16.73
C LEU A 279 -12.28 -18.39 -16.98
N ARG A 280 -13.25 -19.24 -16.61
CA ARG A 280 -13.20 -20.68 -16.89
C ARG A 280 -13.36 -20.97 -18.39
N ALA A 281 -14.23 -20.22 -19.07
CA ALA A 281 -14.45 -20.36 -20.51
C ALA A 281 -13.28 -19.83 -21.34
N GLU A 282 -12.55 -18.84 -20.83
CA GLU A 282 -11.31 -18.32 -21.43
C GLU A 282 -10.09 -19.17 -21.00
N GLU A 283 -10.11 -20.46 -21.38
CA GLU A 283 -9.13 -21.49 -21.00
C GLU A 283 -7.67 -21.12 -21.37
N THR A 284 -7.49 -20.19 -22.31
CA THR A 284 -6.20 -19.70 -22.83
C THR A 284 -5.49 -18.66 -21.96
N LEU A 285 -6.10 -18.11 -20.89
CA LEU A 285 -5.54 -16.97 -20.15
C LEU A 285 -5.06 -17.26 -18.71
N VAL A 286 -5.31 -18.48 -18.20
CA VAL A 286 -5.02 -18.88 -16.80
C VAL A 286 -3.98 -20.01 -16.70
N SER A 287 -3.41 -20.45 -17.82
CA SER A 287 -2.36 -21.48 -17.84
C SER A 287 -1.05 -20.93 -17.26
N ASP A 288 -0.87 -21.07 -15.95
CA ASP A 288 0.43 -20.91 -15.30
C ASP A 288 1.16 -22.26 -15.23
N THR A 289 2.47 -22.21 -15.43
CA THR A 289 3.27 -23.28 -16.04
C THR A 289 3.93 -24.18 -14.99
N THR A 290 3.26 -24.44 -13.88
CA THR A 290 3.79 -25.32 -12.82
C THR A 290 3.55 -26.79 -13.14
N LYS A 291 4.16 -27.30 -14.22
CA LYS A 291 4.34 -28.75 -14.40
C LYS A 291 5.27 -29.26 -13.29
N SER A 292 4.67 -29.79 -12.23
CA SER A 292 5.34 -30.61 -11.22
C SER A 292 6.04 -31.81 -11.90
N VAL A 293 7.30 -32.03 -11.53
CA VAL A 293 8.15 -33.12 -12.01
C VAL A 293 7.66 -34.42 -11.38
N LYS A 294 7.15 -35.35 -12.21
CA LYS A 294 6.90 -36.74 -11.81
C LYS A 294 8.25 -37.43 -11.58
N HIS A 295 8.54 -37.85 -10.35
CA HIS A 295 9.46 -38.96 -10.12
C HIS A 295 8.70 -40.28 -10.32
N LYS A 296 9.19 -41.11 -11.24
CA LYS A 296 8.78 -42.51 -11.41
C LYS A 296 9.43 -43.37 -10.33
N ASN A 297 8.62 -44.24 -9.71
CA ASN A 297 8.88 -45.60 -9.21
C ASN A 297 7.89 -45.84 -8.04
N GLY A 298 7.08 -46.90 -7.96
CA GLY A 298 6.86 -48.04 -8.83
C GLY A 298 5.70 -48.90 -8.26
N LYS A 299 5.21 -49.80 -9.11
CA LYS A 299 4.38 -50.99 -8.87
C LYS A 299 2.96 -50.86 -8.29
N ALA A 300 2.07 -51.44 -9.09
CA ALA A 300 0.64 -51.65 -8.90
C ALA A 300 0.32 -52.61 -7.75
N VAL A 301 -0.86 -52.44 -7.16
CA VAL A 301 -1.80 -53.55 -6.85
C VAL A 301 -3.23 -53.05 -7.06
N ALA A 302 -4.02 -53.86 -7.76
CA ALA A 302 -5.41 -53.66 -8.12
C ALA A 302 -6.38 -54.26 -7.09
N SER A 303 -7.59 -53.71 -6.98
CA SER A 303 -8.86 -54.44 -6.73
C SER A 303 -10.03 -53.43 -6.83
N ASN A 304 -10.81 -53.44 -7.94
CA ASN A 304 -12.15 -54.04 -8.11
C ASN A 304 -13.27 -53.38 -7.25
N LYS A 305 -14.22 -52.65 -7.90
CA LYS A 305 -15.61 -53.06 -8.27
C LYS A 305 -16.58 -52.99 -7.05
N THR A 306 -17.78 -52.39 -7.05
CA THR A 306 -18.87 -52.31 -8.06
C THR A 306 -19.90 -51.23 -7.65
N SER A 307 -20.67 -50.80 -8.65
CA SER A 307 -21.82 -49.90 -8.75
C SER A 307 -23.04 -50.09 -7.82
N SER A 308 -23.84 -49.02 -7.65
CA SER A 308 -25.26 -48.96 -8.09
C SER A 308 -25.91 -47.56 -7.94
N GLN A 309 -26.77 -47.23 -8.91
CA GLN A 309 -27.64 -46.04 -9.09
C GLN A 309 -28.68 -45.91 -7.94
N THR A 310 -29.29 -44.75 -7.61
CA THR A 310 -30.39 -44.05 -8.32
C THR A 310 -30.80 -42.76 -7.56
N GLY A 311 -31.37 -41.76 -8.26
CA GLY A 311 -32.38 -40.83 -7.70
C GLY A 311 -31.96 -39.36 -7.57
N ALA A 312 -32.79 -38.46 -8.09
CA ALA A 312 -32.53 -37.03 -8.30
C ALA A 312 -32.81 -36.13 -7.07
N ASP A 313 -32.49 -34.84 -7.23
CA ASP A 313 -32.82 -33.67 -6.39
C ASP A 313 -31.93 -33.33 -5.19
N THR A 314 -30.64 -33.03 -5.42
CA THR A 314 -29.82 -32.27 -4.43
C THR A 314 -28.61 -31.54 -5.03
N ALA A 315 -28.79 -30.71 -6.07
CA ALA A 315 -27.65 -30.04 -6.72
C ALA A 315 -27.12 -28.79 -5.96
N THR A 316 -27.90 -28.17 -5.07
CA THR A 316 -27.50 -26.94 -4.36
C THR A 316 -26.94 -27.17 -2.95
N ASN A 317 -27.27 -28.29 -2.28
CA ASN A 317 -26.75 -28.61 -0.93
C ASN A 317 -25.50 -29.52 -0.93
N SER A 318 -25.13 -30.09 -2.08
CA SER A 318 -23.93 -30.96 -2.21
C SER A 318 -22.61 -30.18 -2.29
N LEU A 319 -22.64 -28.94 -2.78
CA LEU A 319 -21.44 -28.11 -2.94
C LEU A 319 -20.94 -27.55 -1.60
N LEU A 320 -21.85 -27.10 -0.72
CA LEU A 320 -21.49 -26.54 0.59
C LEU A 320 -20.98 -27.62 1.56
N SER A 321 -21.49 -28.86 1.46
CA SER A 321 -21.09 -29.97 2.33
C SER A 321 -19.74 -30.59 1.95
N LYS A 322 -19.31 -30.46 0.70
CA LYS A 322 -17.98 -30.95 0.23
C LYS A 322 -16.82 -30.04 0.61
N ILE A 323 -17.06 -28.75 0.86
CA ILE A 323 -16.02 -27.79 1.25
C ILE A 323 -15.55 -28.01 2.71
N ALA A 324 -16.39 -28.62 3.55
CA ALA A 324 -16.12 -28.75 4.98
C ALA A 324 -15.45 -30.07 5.43
N LYS A 325 -15.25 -31.05 4.54
CA LYS A 325 -14.96 -32.44 4.96
C LYS A 325 -13.69 -33.11 4.44
N ASP A 326 -12.72 -32.36 3.89
CA ASP A 326 -11.54 -32.99 3.26
C ASP A 326 -10.19 -32.57 3.86
N THR A 327 -10.10 -32.60 5.19
CA THR A 327 -8.85 -32.41 5.92
C THR A 327 -8.26 -33.77 6.30
N SER A 328 -7.57 -34.47 5.37
CA SER A 328 -6.44 -35.39 5.62
C SER A 328 -6.02 -36.18 4.38
N ASN A 329 -5.19 -35.60 3.48
CA ASN A 329 -4.11 -36.31 2.76
C ASN A 329 -3.35 -35.38 1.78
N ARG A 330 -2.09 -35.06 2.10
CA ARG A 330 -1.27 -34.07 1.40
C ARG A 330 -0.90 -34.40 -0.07
N GLN A 331 -1.09 -35.64 -0.54
CA GLN A 331 -0.88 -35.98 -1.96
C GLN A 331 -2.16 -35.91 -2.80
N ALA A 332 -3.34 -36.11 -2.19
CA ALA A 332 -4.63 -35.89 -2.84
C ALA A 332 -4.99 -34.40 -2.93
N GLN A 333 -4.50 -33.59 -1.98
CA GLN A 333 -4.67 -32.13 -1.95
C GLN A 333 -4.11 -31.41 -3.17
N ASN A 334 -2.93 -31.77 -3.68
CA ASN A 334 -2.34 -31.08 -4.83
C ASN A 334 -3.13 -31.32 -6.14
N ALA A 335 -3.64 -32.55 -6.33
CA ALA A 335 -4.47 -32.87 -7.49
C ALA A 335 -5.88 -32.28 -7.38
N SER A 336 -6.43 -32.17 -6.16
CA SER A 336 -7.73 -31.54 -5.92
C SER A 336 -7.66 -30.01 -6.02
N GLU A 337 -6.54 -29.38 -5.61
CA GLU A 337 -6.29 -27.95 -5.76
C GLU A 337 -6.15 -27.53 -7.23
N GLU A 338 -5.40 -28.27 -8.05
CA GLU A 338 -5.28 -27.99 -9.49
C GLU A 338 -6.62 -28.17 -10.22
N ALA A 339 -7.36 -29.23 -9.90
CA ALA A 339 -8.70 -29.46 -10.45
C ALA A 339 -9.69 -28.36 -10.00
N TYR A 340 -9.60 -27.93 -8.74
CA TYR A 340 -10.40 -26.83 -8.22
C TYR A 340 -10.06 -25.51 -8.90
N ALA A 341 -8.77 -25.18 -9.09
CA ALA A 341 -8.33 -23.96 -9.74
C ALA A 341 -8.76 -23.90 -11.22
N LYS A 342 -8.75 -25.02 -11.94
CA LYS A 342 -9.31 -25.08 -13.29
C LYS A 342 -10.81 -24.81 -13.30
N LYS A 343 -11.54 -25.38 -12.33
CA LYS A 343 -12.99 -25.18 -12.22
C LYS A 343 -13.34 -23.79 -11.66
N ASN A 344 -12.46 -23.16 -10.89
CA ASN A 344 -12.72 -21.91 -10.19
C ASN A 344 -11.50 -20.98 -10.28
N PRO A 345 -11.18 -20.47 -11.48
CA PRO A 345 -9.94 -19.72 -11.70
C PRO A 345 -9.84 -18.46 -10.86
N LEU A 346 -10.96 -17.77 -10.57
CA LEU A 346 -10.96 -16.62 -9.67
C LEU A 346 -10.97 -17.06 -8.21
N TYR A 347 -11.87 -17.98 -7.83
CA TYR A 347 -12.06 -18.37 -6.43
C TYR A 347 -10.96 -19.25 -5.84
N ALA A 348 -10.06 -19.78 -6.67
CA ALA A 348 -8.85 -20.42 -6.19
C ALA A 348 -7.85 -19.42 -5.57
N TYR A 349 -7.95 -18.13 -5.92
CA TYR A 349 -7.03 -17.10 -5.43
C TYR A 349 -7.75 -15.95 -4.70
N LEU A 350 -9.05 -15.77 -4.92
CA LEU A 350 -9.90 -14.81 -4.22
C LEU A 350 -11.01 -15.56 -3.48
N HIS A 351 -10.82 -15.78 -2.19
CA HIS A 351 -11.80 -16.45 -1.32
C HIS A 351 -12.96 -15.51 -1.05
N PRO A 352 -14.17 -15.77 -1.56
CA PRO A 352 -15.26 -14.81 -1.42
C PRO A 352 -15.72 -14.69 0.04
N SER A 353 -16.22 -13.51 0.41
CA SER A 353 -16.57 -13.22 1.79
C SER A 353 -17.95 -13.78 2.15
N TYR A 354 -18.02 -15.08 2.45
CA TYR A 354 -19.23 -15.72 2.99
C TYR A 354 -19.21 -15.75 4.52
N SER A 355 -20.37 -15.52 5.13
CA SER A 355 -20.62 -15.66 6.56
C SER A 355 -21.43 -16.93 6.82
N GLN A 356 -21.16 -17.62 7.93
CA GLN A 356 -21.90 -18.81 8.35
C GLN A 356 -22.93 -18.43 9.43
N SER A 357 -24.19 -18.85 9.26
CA SER A 357 -25.21 -18.74 10.32
C SER A 357 -24.98 -19.81 11.40
N LYS A 358 -25.64 -19.63 12.55
CA LYS A 358 -25.69 -20.61 13.65
C LYS A 358 -26.12 -22.01 13.18
N ASP A 359 -26.95 -22.09 12.14
CA ASP A 359 -27.43 -23.35 11.55
C ASP A 359 -26.47 -23.95 10.50
N GLY A 360 -25.26 -23.40 10.36
CA GLY A 360 -24.22 -23.92 9.47
C GLY A 360 -24.35 -23.53 7.99
N ARG A 361 -25.44 -22.86 7.58
CA ARG A 361 -25.65 -22.34 6.22
C ARG A 361 -24.76 -21.12 5.94
N TYR A 362 -24.24 -21.02 4.71
CA TYR A 362 -23.41 -19.91 4.26
C TYR A 362 -24.22 -18.89 3.47
N TYR A 363 -23.96 -17.61 3.73
CA TYR A 363 -24.61 -16.47 3.07
C TYR A 363 -23.55 -15.44 2.68
N PRO A 364 -23.69 -14.75 1.55
CA PRO A 364 -22.82 -13.62 1.22
C PRO A 364 -22.79 -12.62 2.37
N SER A 365 -21.59 -12.17 2.75
CA SER A 365 -21.43 -11.13 3.78
C SER A 365 -22.15 -9.85 3.37
N LYS A 366 -22.75 -9.18 4.35
CA LYS A 366 -23.39 -7.88 4.17
C LYS A 366 -22.39 -6.71 4.16
N GLY A 367 -21.11 -6.97 4.39
CA GLY A 367 -20.05 -5.95 4.35
C GLY A 367 -19.53 -5.64 2.94
N SER A 368 -18.66 -4.64 2.86
CA SER A 368 -18.01 -4.16 1.63
C SER A 368 -16.87 -5.05 1.13
N THR A 369 -16.39 -5.95 1.99
CA THR A 369 -15.40 -6.95 1.61
C THR A 369 -16.04 -8.01 0.72
N VAL A 370 -15.56 -8.11 -0.52
CA VAL A 370 -16.03 -9.11 -1.48
C VAL A 370 -15.25 -10.42 -1.41
N GLY A 371 -14.02 -10.37 -0.90
CA GLY A 371 -13.21 -11.55 -0.69
C GLY A 371 -11.82 -11.26 -0.16
N PHE A 372 -11.05 -12.33 0.05
CA PHE A 372 -9.71 -12.29 0.60
C PHE A 372 -8.75 -13.07 -0.31
N ALA A 373 -7.59 -12.48 -0.59
CA ALA A 373 -6.52 -13.13 -1.34
C ALA A 373 -5.23 -13.11 -0.54
N ALA A 374 -4.37 -14.11 -0.74
CA ALA A 374 -3.03 -14.05 -0.20
C ALA A 374 -2.29 -12.86 -0.81
N ILE A 375 -1.43 -12.18 -0.03
CA ILE A 375 -0.69 -11.00 -0.49
C ILE A 375 0.05 -11.28 -1.81
N LYS A 376 0.68 -12.45 -1.90
CA LYS A 376 1.39 -12.95 -3.09
C LYS A 376 0.52 -13.13 -4.34
N ASP A 377 -0.79 -13.35 -4.18
CA ASP A 377 -1.73 -13.64 -5.25
C ASP A 377 -2.52 -12.40 -5.73
N THR A 378 -2.43 -11.28 -5.01
CA THR A 378 -3.16 -10.03 -5.36
C THR A 378 -2.92 -9.56 -6.80
N ALA A 379 -1.69 -9.67 -7.31
CA ALA A 379 -1.37 -9.32 -8.70
C ALA A 379 -2.05 -10.24 -9.72
N ARG A 380 -2.12 -11.54 -9.41
CA ARG A 380 -2.82 -12.53 -10.24
C ARG A 380 -4.31 -12.24 -10.26
N VAL A 381 -4.90 -11.98 -9.09
CA VAL A 381 -6.31 -11.60 -8.95
C VAL A 381 -6.62 -10.31 -9.72
N ASN A 382 -5.76 -9.28 -9.63
CA ASN A 382 -5.95 -8.04 -10.40
C ASN A 382 -5.96 -8.27 -11.91
N LYS A 383 -5.08 -9.14 -12.42
CA LYS A 383 -5.05 -9.49 -13.85
C LYS A 383 -6.34 -10.19 -14.28
N MET A 384 -6.81 -11.14 -13.47
CA MET A 384 -8.08 -11.84 -13.71
C MET A 384 -9.26 -10.87 -13.72
N LEU A 385 -9.38 -10.01 -12.70
CA LEU A 385 -10.44 -9.00 -12.60
C LEU A 385 -10.42 -8.00 -13.76
N ALA A 386 -9.24 -7.66 -14.29
CA ALA A 386 -9.12 -6.78 -15.46
C ALA A 386 -9.72 -7.41 -16.73
N ILE A 387 -9.53 -8.72 -16.93
CA ILE A 387 -10.10 -9.47 -18.08
C ILE A 387 -11.64 -9.47 -18.00
N VAL A 388 -12.18 -9.72 -16.82
CA VAL A 388 -13.64 -9.80 -16.60
C VAL A 388 -14.28 -8.47 -16.19
N LYS A 389 -13.58 -7.34 -16.36
CA LYS A 389 -14.08 -6.03 -15.94
C LYS A 389 -15.47 -5.71 -16.53
N SER A 390 -15.74 -6.19 -17.75
CA SER A 390 -17.02 -6.01 -18.44
C SER A 390 -18.22 -6.69 -17.77
N VAL A 391 -17.98 -7.66 -16.87
CA VAL A 391 -19.04 -8.39 -16.16
C VAL A 391 -19.62 -7.53 -15.04
N PHE A 392 -18.82 -6.66 -14.45
CA PHE A 392 -19.21 -5.88 -13.27
C PHE A 392 -19.99 -4.60 -13.61
N PRO A 393 -20.76 -4.05 -12.64
CA PRO A 393 -21.36 -2.72 -12.77
C PRO A 393 -20.33 -1.64 -13.13
N ARG A 394 -20.73 -0.67 -13.96
CA ARG A 394 -19.82 0.39 -14.45
C ARG A 394 -19.28 1.30 -13.35
N ASP A 395 -20.04 1.46 -12.28
CA ASP A 395 -19.71 2.27 -11.10
C ASP A 395 -18.98 1.46 -10.00
N LEU A 396 -18.69 0.18 -10.23
CA LEU A 396 -17.89 -0.64 -9.32
C LEU A 396 -16.39 -0.36 -9.52
N THR A 397 -15.72 0.00 -8.42
CA THR A 397 -14.26 0.02 -8.34
C THR A 397 -13.80 -0.95 -7.25
N LEU A 398 -12.84 -1.82 -7.56
CA LEU A 398 -12.28 -2.78 -6.61
C LEU A 398 -10.93 -2.29 -6.10
N ALA A 399 -10.77 -2.23 -4.78
CA ALA A 399 -9.55 -1.75 -4.14
C ALA A 399 -9.14 -2.66 -2.98
N TRP A 400 -7.84 -2.92 -2.86
CA TRP A 400 -7.30 -3.70 -1.76
C TRP A 400 -7.18 -2.85 -0.50
N MET A 401 -7.40 -3.46 0.66
CA MET A 401 -7.00 -2.84 1.93
C MET A 401 -5.48 -2.62 1.98
N VAL A 402 -5.06 -1.54 2.63
CA VAL A 402 -3.65 -1.19 2.80
C VAL A 402 -2.91 -2.16 3.72
N LYS A 403 -3.60 -2.72 4.72
CA LYS A 403 -3.05 -3.63 5.72
C LYS A 403 -3.89 -4.90 5.83
N PRO A 404 -3.25 -6.07 6.05
CA PRO A 404 -3.97 -7.30 6.35
C PRO A 404 -4.60 -7.23 7.74
N ASN A 405 -5.59 -8.09 8.00
CA ASN A 405 -6.13 -8.25 9.35
C ASN A 405 -5.03 -8.88 10.24
N PRO A 406 -4.77 -8.37 11.47
CA PRO A 406 -3.80 -8.98 12.38
C PRO A 406 -4.03 -10.48 12.65
N ARG A 407 -5.29 -10.94 12.59
CA ARG A 407 -5.65 -12.37 12.72
C ARG A 407 -5.34 -13.21 11.48
N SER A 408 -5.08 -12.56 10.35
CA SER A 408 -4.80 -13.21 9.06
C SER A 408 -3.74 -12.40 8.30
N PRO A 409 -2.50 -12.35 8.82
CA PRO A 409 -1.46 -11.43 8.33
C PRO A 409 -1.06 -11.67 6.87
N ASN A 410 -1.38 -12.85 6.32
CA ASN A 410 -1.03 -13.25 4.95
C ASN A 410 -2.10 -12.91 3.92
N MET A 411 -3.25 -12.40 4.36
CA MET A 411 -4.43 -12.20 3.52
C MET A 411 -4.84 -10.72 3.49
N LEU A 412 -5.08 -10.21 2.28
CA LEU A 412 -5.65 -8.89 2.05
C LEU A 412 -7.12 -9.01 1.68
N ALA A 413 -7.92 -8.10 2.21
CA ALA A 413 -9.32 -7.96 1.84
C ALA A 413 -9.44 -7.10 0.57
N LEU A 414 -10.27 -7.55 -0.36
CA LEU A 414 -10.71 -6.79 -1.52
C LEU A 414 -12.04 -6.11 -1.18
N ILE A 415 -12.09 -4.80 -1.36
CA ILE A 415 -13.25 -3.97 -1.01
C ILE A 415 -13.93 -3.48 -2.30
N ALA A 416 -15.26 -3.52 -2.31
CA ALA A 416 -16.07 -2.99 -3.39
C ALA A 416 -16.51 -1.54 -3.13
N LEU A 417 -15.90 -0.63 -3.87
CA LEU A 417 -16.20 0.79 -3.85
C LEU A 417 -17.27 1.11 -4.90
N LYS A 418 -18.19 1.99 -4.55
CA LYS A 418 -19.23 2.50 -5.44
C LYS A 418 -18.92 3.93 -5.81
N ALA A 419 -18.75 4.20 -7.10
CA ALA A 419 -18.63 5.56 -7.60
C ALA A 419 -19.96 6.31 -7.43
N SER A 420 -19.90 7.50 -6.83
CA SER A 420 -21.10 8.32 -6.61
C SER A 420 -21.37 9.31 -7.76
N SER A 421 -20.38 9.51 -8.63
CA SER A 421 -20.44 10.46 -9.75
C SER A 421 -20.38 9.73 -11.09
N ARG A 422 -20.99 10.33 -12.12
CA ARG A 422 -21.06 9.77 -13.49
C ARG A 422 -19.68 9.59 -14.15
N ASP A 423 -18.68 10.34 -13.68
CA ASP A 423 -17.28 10.25 -14.10
C ASP A 423 -16.50 9.11 -13.39
N GLY A 424 -17.14 8.34 -12.52
CA GLY A 424 -16.51 7.27 -11.76
C GLY A 424 -15.71 7.76 -10.53
N SER A 425 -15.90 9.00 -10.09
CA SER A 425 -15.19 9.57 -8.95
C SER A 425 -15.83 9.22 -7.59
N ALA A 426 -15.03 9.44 -6.54
CA ALA A 426 -15.42 9.27 -5.15
C ALA A 426 -16.51 10.26 -4.74
N ALA A 427 -17.23 9.93 -3.67
CA ALA A 427 -18.31 10.77 -3.15
C ALA A 427 -17.78 12.10 -2.57
N LEU A 428 -16.60 12.06 -1.96
CA LEU A 428 -15.87 13.23 -1.43
C LEU A 428 -14.37 13.07 -1.61
N GLY A 429 -13.68 14.19 -1.87
CA GLY A 429 -12.23 14.28 -1.81
C GLY A 429 -11.72 14.64 -0.41
N GLY A 430 -10.40 14.73 -0.26
CA GLY A 430 -9.76 15.20 0.97
C GLY A 430 -9.76 16.72 1.15
N ASP A 431 -10.11 17.47 0.10
CA ASP A 431 -10.19 18.93 0.05
C ASP A 431 -11.19 19.52 1.04
N VAL A 432 -12.18 18.73 1.43
CA VAL A 432 -13.22 19.13 2.38
C VAL A 432 -12.82 19.00 3.84
N ILE A 433 -11.66 18.41 4.14
CA ILE A 433 -11.18 18.22 5.51
C ILE A 433 -10.57 19.52 6.02
N SER A 434 -11.12 20.07 7.09
CA SER A 434 -10.62 21.28 7.76
C SER A 434 -9.68 20.96 8.92
N ASP A 435 -9.93 19.86 9.64
CA ASP A 435 -9.05 19.37 10.71
C ASP A 435 -9.13 17.84 10.85
N ALA A 436 -8.04 17.24 11.34
CA ALA A 436 -8.02 15.84 11.76
C ALA A 436 -7.03 15.67 12.91
N ARG A 437 -7.43 14.94 13.96
CA ARG A 437 -6.59 14.77 15.17
C ARG A 437 -6.77 13.37 15.73
N GLN A 438 -5.69 12.84 16.30
CA GLN A 438 -5.79 11.64 17.12
C GLN A 438 -6.51 11.99 18.43
N ASP A 439 -7.43 11.12 18.85
CA ASP A 439 -8.17 11.24 20.10
C ASP A 439 -8.37 9.83 20.71
N PHE A 440 -9.09 9.76 21.83
CA PHE A 440 -9.53 8.51 22.44
C PHE A 440 -11.04 8.50 22.61
N ASP A 441 -11.69 7.35 22.38
CA ASP A 441 -13.10 7.18 22.72
C ASP A 441 -13.31 7.02 24.24
N GLN A 442 -14.57 6.97 24.66
CA GLN A 442 -14.95 6.79 26.08
C GLN A 442 -14.44 5.48 26.70
N ASN A 443 -14.05 4.51 25.86
CA ASN A 443 -13.54 3.21 26.27
C ASN A 443 -12.00 3.16 26.21
N GLY A 444 -11.33 4.30 26.00
CA GLY A 444 -9.88 4.41 25.90
C GLY A 444 -9.30 3.86 24.60
N ARG A 445 -10.10 3.62 23.57
CA ARG A 445 -9.63 3.15 22.26
C ARG A 445 -9.18 4.35 21.44
N VAL A 446 -8.09 4.15 20.70
CA VAL A 446 -7.53 5.19 19.84
C VAL A 446 -8.49 5.47 18.66
N THR A 447 -8.81 6.74 18.44
CA THR A 447 -9.63 7.20 17.32
C THR A 447 -8.94 8.34 16.56
N VAL A 448 -9.42 8.61 15.35
CA VAL A 448 -9.08 9.83 14.62
C VAL A 448 -10.32 10.67 14.40
N ASP A 449 -10.40 11.78 15.11
CA ASP A 449 -11.43 12.79 14.94
C ASP A 449 -11.17 13.59 13.67
N LEU A 450 -12.22 13.78 12.88
CA LEU A 450 -12.25 14.45 11.59
C LEU A 450 -13.26 15.59 11.66
N GLN A 451 -12.87 16.76 11.17
CA GLN A 451 -13.75 17.89 10.97
C GLN A 451 -13.74 18.30 9.50
N MET A 452 -14.92 18.47 8.92
CA MET A 452 -15.11 18.96 7.56
C MET A 452 -15.51 20.43 7.54
N ASN A 453 -15.23 21.09 6.41
CA ASN A 453 -15.77 22.41 6.10
C ASN A 453 -17.28 22.33 5.80
N SER A 454 -17.92 23.49 5.63
CA SER A 454 -19.38 23.59 5.44
C SER A 454 -19.90 22.86 4.20
N GLN A 455 -19.13 22.81 3.11
CA GLN A 455 -19.50 22.08 1.89
C GLN A 455 -19.37 20.57 2.09
N GLY A 456 -18.24 20.13 2.66
CA GLY A 456 -18.01 18.73 3.04
C GLY A 456 -19.08 18.19 3.97
N ALA A 457 -19.44 18.96 5.00
CA ALA A 457 -20.47 18.59 5.97
C ALA A 457 -21.83 18.30 5.31
N LYS A 458 -22.24 19.07 4.30
CA LYS A 458 -23.50 18.85 3.57
C LYS A 458 -23.48 17.54 2.79
N VAL A 459 -22.41 17.30 2.04
CA VAL A 459 -22.25 16.08 1.25
C VAL A 459 -22.11 14.86 2.17
N TRP A 460 -21.36 14.99 3.26
CA TRP A 460 -21.19 13.94 4.26
C TRP A 460 -22.49 13.59 4.96
N LYS A 461 -23.33 14.59 5.30
CA LYS A 461 -24.69 14.38 5.82
C LYS A 461 -25.54 13.53 4.87
N ARG A 462 -25.47 13.80 3.56
CA ARG A 462 -26.17 13.02 2.54
C ARG A 462 -25.64 11.58 2.49
N ILE A 463 -24.33 11.41 2.29
CA ILE A 463 -23.70 10.08 2.17
C ILE A 463 -23.97 9.22 3.41
N THR A 464 -23.78 9.78 4.61
CA THR A 464 -24.02 9.04 5.86
C THR A 464 -25.50 8.73 6.06
N GLY A 465 -26.41 9.64 5.71
CA GLY A 465 -27.85 9.39 5.77
C GLY A 465 -28.33 8.29 4.80
N GLU A 466 -27.76 8.22 3.60
CA GLU A 466 -28.08 7.20 2.59
C GLU A 466 -27.46 5.82 2.88
N ASN A 467 -26.46 5.76 3.77
CA ASN A 467 -25.64 4.58 4.03
C ASN A 467 -25.66 4.11 5.49
N ILE A 468 -26.72 4.42 6.26
CA ILE A 468 -26.89 3.90 7.63
C ILE A 468 -26.85 2.37 7.62
N GLY A 469 -26.01 1.77 8.49
CA GLY A 469 -25.76 0.33 8.57
C GLY A 469 -24.84 -0.22 7.46
N LYS A 470 -24.40 0.62 6.51
CA LYS A 470 -23.43 0.28 5.46
C LYS A 470 -22.06 0.90 5.76
N GLN A 471 -21.06 0.53 4.97
CA GLN A 471 -19.70 1.02 5.14
C GLN A 471 -19.39 2.18 4.20
N VAL A 472 -18.61 3.15 4.68
CA VAL A 472 -18.01 4.20 3.85
C VAL A 472 -16.51 3.99 3.88
N ALA A 473 -15.90 3.78 2.72
CA ALA A 473 -14.49 3.48 2.59
C ALA A 473 -13.65 4.76 2.49
N ILE A 474 -12.55 4.79 3.26
CA ILE A 474 -11.54 5.84 3.21
C ILE A 474 -10.39 5.31 2.36
N VAL A 475 -10.17 5.97 1.22
CA VAL A 475 -9.25 5.53 0.18
C VAL A 475 -8.14 6.56 0.02
N LEU A 476 -6.90 6.09 -0.05
CA LEU A 476 -5.74 6.90 -0.34
C LEU A 476 -4.94 6.25 -1.47
N ASP A 477 -4.72 6.99 -2.56
CA ASP A 477 -3.99 6.52 -3.75
C ASP A 477 -4.52 5.17 -4.29
N GLY A 478 -5.84 4.96 -4.21
CA GLY A 478 -6.52 3.74 -4.68
C GLY A 478 -6.48 2.55 -3.72
N TYR A 479 -5.97 2.71 -2.49
CA TYR A 479 -5.97 1.68 -1.46
C TYR A 479 -6.91 2.05 -0.31
N VAL A 480 -7.65 1.06 0.21
CA VAL A 480 -8.59 1.27 1.33
C VAL A 480 -7.82 1.24 2.64
N TYR A 481 -7.86 2.33 3.40
CA TYR A 481 -7.28 2.39 4.75
C TYR A 481 -8.22 1.83 5.80
N SER A 482 -9.49 2.20 5.70
CA SER A 482 -10.55 1.73 6.57
C SER A 482 -11.89 1.79 5.84
N SER A 483 -12.83 0.98 6.30
CA SER A 483 -14.21 1.01 5.82
C SER A 483 -15.16 0.89 7.02
N PRO A 484 -15.23 1.92 7.89
CA PRO A 484 -16.11 1.91 9.06
C PRO A 484 -17.58 1.82 8.66
N VAL A 485 -18.39 1.23 9.54
CA VAL A 485 -19.85 1.21 9.41
C VAL A 485 -20.39 2.56 9.86
N VAL A 486 -21.31 3.11 9.07
CA VAL A 486 -22.06 4.32 9.44
C VAL A 486 -23.20 3.92 10.38
N ASN A 487 -23.15 4.37 11.63
CA ASN A 487 -24.18 4.06 12.61
C ASN A 487 -25.38 5.02 12.50
N ASP A 488 -25.11 6.31 12.29
CA ASP A 488 -26.11 7.37 12.24
C ASP A 488 -25.75 8.42 11.17
N GLN A 489 -26.74 9.22 10.78
CA GLN A 489 -26.50 10.38 9.93
C GLN A 489 -25.64 11.42 10.66
N ILE A 490 -24.66 11.99 9.97
CA ILE A 490 -23.72 12.97 10.54
C ILE A 490 -23.98 14.36 9.94
N PRO A 491 -24.74 15.24 10.62
CA PRO A 491 -25.17 16.51 10.04
C PRO A 491 -24.11 17.61 10.03
N ASN A 492 -23.14 17.56 10.96
CA ASN A 492 -22.21 18.67 11.23
C ASN A 492 -20.79 18.43 10.68
N GLY A 493 -20.59 17.39 9.86
CA GLY A 493 -19.27 17.08 9.28
C GLY A 493 -18.19 16.70 10.29
N ARG A 494 -18.57 16.39 11.55
CA ARG A 494 -17.65 15.87 12.58
C ARG A 494 -17.79 14.37 12.66
N SER A 495 -16.70 13.63 12.53
CA SER A 495 -16.72 12.16 12.56
C SER A 495 -15.52 11.63 13.31
N SER A 496 -15.67 10.45 13.91
CA SER A 496 -14.56 9.75 14.55
C SER A 496 -14.31 8.44 13.83
N ILE A 497 -13.07 8.22 13.38
CA ILE A 497 -12.65 7.00 12.71
C ILE A 497 -12.12 6.05 13.79
N SER A 498 -12.93 5.08 14.19
CA SER A 498 -12.55 4.01 15.10
C SER A 498 -12.06 2.81 14.29
N GLY A 499 -10.74 2.66 14.17
CA GLY A 499 -10.14 1.59 13.37
C GLY A 499 -9.58 0.46 14.21
N GLY A 500 -10.41 -0.36 14.87
CA GLY A 500 -9.94 -1.58 15.56
C GLY A 500 -8.74 -1.34 16.50
N GLN A 501 -7.77 -2.28 16.55
CA GLN A 501 -6.54 -2.18 17.35
C GLN A 501 -5.52 -1.18 16.73
N MET A 502 -5.95 0.04 16.38
CA MET A 502 -5.06 1.10 15.89
C MET A 502 -4.14 1.58 17.03
N SER A 503 -2.85 1.65 16.77
CA SER A 503 -1.90 2.27 17.70
C SER A 503 -1.98 3.80 17.66
N VAL A 504 -1.53 4.46 18.74
CA VAL A 504 -1.48 5.93 18.82
C VAL A 504 -0.65 6.54 17.68
N THR A 505 0.48 5.91 17.34
CA THR A 505 1.34 6.34 16.23
C THR A 505 0.60 6.26 14.90
N GLU A 506 -0.10 5.17 14.64
CA GLU A 506 -0.87 5.02 13.40
C GLU A 506 -2.02 6.01 13.28
N ALA A 507 -2.70 6.30 14.39
CA ALA A 507 -3.75 7.32 14.41
C ALA A 507 -3.21 8.71 14.14
N LYS A 508 -2.03 9.03 14.68
CA LYS A 508 -1.33 10.29 14.41
C LYS A 508 -0.90 10.39 12.94
N ASP A 509 -0.37 9.31 12.38
CA ASP A 509 0.02 9.25 10.96
C ASP A 509 -1.21 9.41 10.05
N LEU A 510 -2.30 8.70 10.36
CA LEU A 510 -3.56 8.83 9.64
C LEU A 510 -4.13 10.25 9.75
N ALA A 511 -4.15 10.87 10.94
CA ALA A 511 -4.60 12.26 11.11
C ALA A 511 -3.76 13.24 10.27
N ASN A 512 -2.44 13.05 10.22
CA ASN A 512 -1.55 13.85 9.40
C ASN A 512 -1.83 13.70 7.90
N ILE A 513 -2.10 12.46 7.44
CA ILE A 513 -2.50 12.17 6.06
C ILE A 513 -3.86 12.78 5.74
N LEU A 514 -4.84 12.69 6.65
CA LEU A 514 -6.18 13.23 6.45
C LEU A 514 -6.14 14.77 6.35
N LYS A 515 -5.33 15.42 7.19
CA LYS A 515 -4.99 16.84 7.07
C LYS A 515 -4.33 17.20 5.74
N ALA A 516 -3.59 16.27 5.14
CA ALA A 516 -2.91 16.48 3.87
C ALA A 516 -3.86 16.51 2.67
N GLY A 517 -5.04 15.90 2.80
CA GLY A 517 -6.05 15.81 1.74
C GLY A 517 -6.46 17.16 1.17
N LYS A 518 -6.32 18.25 1.94
CA LYS A 518 -6.61 19.62 1.50
C LYS A 518 -5.65 20.15 0.44
N LEU A 519 -4.38 19.77 0.52
CA LEU A 519 -3.30 20.35 -0.30
C LEU A 519 -2.24 19.28 -0.59
N PRO A 520 -2.55 18.29 -1.45
CA PRO A 520 -1.52 17.40 -1.93
C PRO A 520 -0.50 18.18 -2.76
N ALA A 521 0.70 18.36 -2.23
CA ALA A 521 1.81 18.90 -2.98
C ALA A 521 2.51 17.73 -3.70
N PRO A 522 2.37 17.60 -5.03
CA PRO A 522 3.03 16.51 -5.75
C PRO A 522 4.55 16.65 -5.57
N ALA A 523 5.16 15.61 -5.00
CA ALA A 523 6.60 15.51 -4.93
C ALA A 523 7.14 15.17 -6.32
N LYS A 524 8.03 16.01 -6.86
CA LYS A 524 8.73 15.74 -8.12
C LYS A 524 10.11 15.20 -7.85
N ILE A 525 10.55 14.23 -8.65
CA ILE A 525 11.93 13.78 -8.60
C ILE A 525 12.78 14.84 -9.29
N VAL A 526 13.77 15.37 -8.58
CA VAL A 526 14.75 16.33 -9.11
C VAL A 526 16.11 15.67 -9.36
N GLU A 527 16.40 14.59 -8.65
CA GLU A 527 17.60 13.80 -8.82
C GLU A 527 17.28 12.33 -8.54
N GLU A 528 17.82 11.44 -9.36
CA GLU A 528 17.67 10.00 -9.22
C GLU A 528 18.98 9.30 -9.59
N ALA A 529 19.42 8.37 -8.76
CA ALA A 529 20.53 7.49 -9.05
C ALA A 529 20.14 6.05 -8.71
N VAL A 530 20.27 5.15 -9.68
CA VAL A 530 20.11 3.70 -9.47
C VAL A 530 21.50 3.09 -9.29
N VAL A 531 21.77 2.57 -8.11
CA VAL A 531 23.07 1.96 -7.77
C VAL A 531 22.95 0.45 -7.91
N GLY A 532 23.79 -0.14 -8.76
CA GLY A 532 23.85 -1.58 -8.95
C GLY A 532 24.53 -2.31 -7.78
N PRO A 533 24.13 -3.55 -7.45
CA PRO A 533 24.77 -4.33 -6.38
C PRO A 533 26.20 -4.82 -6.71
N SER A 534 26.75 -4.49 -7.89
CA SER A 534 28.09 -4.90 -8.33
C SER A 534 29.20 -4.12 -7.62
N LEU A 535 29.05 -2.79 -7.47
CA LEU A 535 30.02 -1.93 -6.78
C LEU A 535 30.27 -2.38 -5.33
N GLY A 536 29.20 -2.79 -4.64
CA GLY A 536 29.28 -3.33 -3.29
C GLY A 536 29.86 -4.73 -3.17
N ARG A 537 29.64 -5.61 -4.16
CA ARG A 537 30.15 -7.00 -4.10
C ARG A 537 31.67 -7.07 -4.12
N GLU A 538 32.33 -6.18 -4.86
CA GLU A 538 33.79 -6.13 -4.90
C GLU A 538 34.36 -5.62 -3.57
N ALA A 539 33.76 -4.58 -3.00
CA ALA A 539 34.16 -4.06 -1.69
C ALA A 539 33.92 -5.09 -0.56
N VAL A 540 32.79 -5.80 -0.55
CA VAL A 540 32.50 -6.86 0.45
C VAL A 540 33.48 -8.03 0.30
N LYS A 541 33.73 -8.49 -0.94
CA LYS A 541 34.70 -9.57 -1.21
C LYS A 541 36.15 -9.18 -0.89
N ALA A 542 36.50 -7.91 -0.94
CA ALA A 542 37.82 -7.42 -0.56
C ALA A 542 37.97 -7.24 0.97
N SER A 543 36.84 -7.16 1.70
CA SER A 543 36.81 -6.92 3.15
C SER A 543 36.59 -8.18 4.01
N MET A 544 36.13 -9.28 3.40
CA MET A 544 36.09 -10.64 3.99
C MET A 544 37.32 -11.41 3.54
#